data_AF-A0A7G1KZA5-F1
#
_entry.id   AF-A0A7G1KZA5-F1
#
_cell.length_a   1.000
_cell.length_b   1.000
_cell.length_c   1.000
_cell.angle_alpha   90.00
_cell.angle_beta   90.00
_cell.angle_gamma   90.00
#
_symmetry.space_group_name_H-M   'P 1'
#
loop_
_entity.id
_entity.type
_entity.pdbx_description
1 polymer ?
#
loop_
_entity_poly.entity_id
_entity_poly.type
_entity_poly.pdbx_seq_one_letter_code
_entity_poly.pdbx_strand_id
1 'polypeptide(L)' 'MPDRKNAGQFGNRPDTAKQARKGGMASTGSFGSPNSADPSAAGRKGAAAQPTEAKSRGGQHSHSGR' A
#
# COMPACT_ATOMS: atom_id res chain seq x y z
N MET A 1 -8.01 -18.68 -2.84
CA MET A 1 -6.77 -18.80 -3.66
C MET A 1 -7.06 -18.23 -5.03
N PRO A 2 -6.12 -17.49 -5.66
CA PRO A 2 -6.33 -16.95 -7.01
C PRO A 2 -6.63 -18.06 -8.02
N ASP A 3 -7.53 -17.77 -8.96
CA ASP A 3 -7.95 -18.73 -9.98
C ASP A 3 -6.88 -18.83 -11.06
N ARG A 4 -6.15 -19.94 -11.09
CA ARG A 4 -5.03 -20.18 -12.00
C ARG A 4 -5.39 -20.09 -13.50
N LYS A 5 -6.68 -20.14 -13.86
CA LYS A 5 -7.15 -20.04 -15.26
C LYS A 5 -7.49 -18.61 -15.68
N ASN A 6 -7.53 -17.66 -14.75
CA ASN A 6 -7.80 -16.27 -15.07
C ASN A 6 -6.50 -15.57 -15.50
N ALA A 7 -6.33 -15.39 -16.80
CA ALA A 7 -5.15 -14.74 -17.39
C ALA A 7 -5.01 -13.24 -17.02
N GLY A 8 -6.12 -12.59 -16.64
CA GLY A 8 -6.13 -11.19 -16.18
C GLY A 8 -5.74 -11.01 -14.70
N GLN A 9 -5.68 -12.09 -13.93
CA GLN A 9 -5.24 -12.05 -12.54
C GLN A 9 -3.71 -12.09 -12.44
N PHE A 10 -3.15 -11.14 -11.70
CA PHE A 10 -1.75 -11.18 -11.27
C PHE A 10 -1.48 -12.43 -10.43
N GLY A 11 -0.35 -13.11 -10.66
CA GLY A 11 0.05 -14.31 -9.90
C GLY A 11 -0.14 -15.62 -10.65
N ASN A 12 -0.94 -15.63 -11.72
CA ASN A 12 -1.31 -16.87 -12.42
C ASN A 12 -0.37 -17.26 -13.57
N ARG A 13 0.55 -16.37 -13.95
CA ARG A 13 1.51 -16.61 -15.03
C ARG A 13 2.90 -16.93 -14.46
N PRO A 14 3.67 -17.85 -15.08
CA PRO A 14 4.99 -18.25 -14.59
C PRO A 14 6.01 -17.10 -14.58
N ASP A 15 5.77 -16.05 -15.35
CA ASP A 15 6.59 -14.84 -15.42
C ASP A 15 6.18 -13.75 -14.42
N THR A 16 5.11 -13.95 -13.62
CA THR A 16 4.60 -12.92 -12.69
C THR A 16 5.70 -12.45 -11.74
N ALA A 17 6.53 -13.35 -11.20
CA ALA A 17 7.64 -12.99 -10.32
C ALA A 17 8.68 -12.09 -11.02
N LYS A 18 9.00 -12.38 -12.28
CA LYS A 18 9.92 -11.56 -13.09
C LYS A 18 9.32 -10.19 -13.39
N GLN A 19 8.03 -10.13 -13.72
CA GLN A 19 7.31 -8.89 -14.00
C GLN A 19 7.20 -8.01 -12.75
N ALA A 20 6.82 -8.57 -11.61
CA ALA A 20 6.75 -7.87 -10.33
C ALA A 20 8.12 -7.31 -9.91
N ARG A 21 9.18 -8.12 -10.05
CA ARG A 21 10.56 -7.68 -9.80
C ARG A 21 10.96 -6.52 -10.73
N LYS A 22 10.70 -6.64 -12.04
CA LYS A 22 11.04 -5.59 -13.02
C LYS A 22 10.28 -4.28 -12.72
N GLY A 23 9.00 -4.37 -12.36
CA GLY A 23 8.21 -3.22 -11.94
C GLY A 23 8.75 -2.56 -10.67
N GLY A 24 9.14 -3.37 -9.67
CA GLY A 24 9.77 -2.86 -8.45
C GLY A 24 11.13 -2.19 -8.70
N MET A 25 11.98 -2.77 -9.55
CA MET A 25 13.28 -2.19 -9.92
C MET A 25 13.15 -0.93 -10.80
N ALA A 26 12.10 -0.84 -11.62
CA ALA A 26 11.81 0.35 -12.42
C ALA A 26 11.22 1.50 -11.59
N SER A 27 10.71 1.19 -10.39
CA SER A 27 10.25 2.23 -9.46
C SER A 27 11.47 2.96 -8.89
N THR A 28 11.59 4.25 -9.21
CA THR A 28 12.63 5.13 -8.66
C THR A 28 12.37 5.53 -7.21
N GLY A 29 11.16 5.28 -6.71
CA GLY A 29 10.74 5.55 -5.34
C GLY A 29 10.95 4.34 -4.44
N SER A 30 11.92 4.43 -3.53
CA SER A 30 12.00 3.61 -2.30
C SER A 30 11.61 4.45 -1.11
N PHE A 31 10.78 3.95 -0.18
CA PHE A 31 10.40 4.70 1.03
C PHE A 31 11.61 5.35 1.71
N GLY A 32 11.59 6.68 1.87
CA GLY A 32 12.70 7.46 2.43
C GLY A 32 13.77 7.94 1.43
N SER A 33 13.68 7.56 0.15
CA SER A 33 14.53 8.10 -0.93
C SER A 33 14.13 9.54 -1.30
N PRO A 34 15.02 10.34 -1.91
CA PRO A 34 14.73 11.72 -2.31
C PRO A 34 13.52 11.88 -3.24
N ASN A 35 13.22 10.85 -4.04
CA ASN A 35 12.09 10.82 -4.96
C ASN A 35 10.82 10.19 -4.37
N SER A 36 10.86 9.82 -3.08
CA SER A 36 9.69 9.28 -2.40
C SER A 36 8.88 10.36 -1.73
N ALA A 37 7.58 10.11 -1.62
CA ALA A 37 6.70 10.97 -0.86
C ALA A 37 7.22 11.10 0.58
N ASP A 38 7.28 12.33 1.10
CA ASP A 38 7.55 12.58 2.50
C ASP A 38 6.50 11.81 3.34
N PRO A 39 6.92 10.82 4.16
CA PRO A 39 5.99 10.00 4.93
C PRO A 39 5.15 10.83 5.90
N SER A 40 5.68 11.93 6.43
CA SER A 40 4.93 12.84 7.31
C SER A 40 3.87 13.63 6.54
N ALA A 41 4.18 14.12 5.34
CA ALA A 41 3.20 14.75 4.46
C ALA A 41 2.13 13.76 3.96
N ALA A 42 2.54 12.54 3.58
CA ALA A 42 1.65 11.48 3.16
C ALA A 42 0.70 11.05 4.29
N GLY A 43 1.23 10.89 5.51
CA GLY A 43 0.43 10.59 6.70
C GLY A 43 -0.60 11.68 7.01
N ARG A 44 -0.21 12.96 6.95
CA ARG A 44 -1.13 14.09 7.14
C ARG A 44 -2.25 14.11 6.08
N LYS A 45 -1.92 13.92 4.80
CA LYS A 45 -2.91 13.83 3.72
C LYS A 45 -3.86 12.65 3.90
N GLY A 46 -3.33 11.49 4.26
CA GLY A 46 -4.13 10.30 4.57
C GLY A 46 -5.10 10.55 5.72
N ALA A 47 -4.63 11.16 6.81
CA ALA A 47 -5.46 11.56 7.93
C ALA A 47 -6.52 12.61 7.53
N ALA A 48 -6.21 13.57 6.66
CA ALA A 48 -7.18 14.54 6.17
C ALA A 48 -8.28 13.89 5.31
N ALA A 49 -7.91 12.95 4.44
CA ALA A 49 -8.84 12.25 3.54
C ALA A 49 -9.74 11.22 4.26
N GLN A 50 -9.36 10.79 5.46
CA GLN A 50 -10.14 9.85 6.26
C GLN A 50 -11.48 10.47 6.71
N PRO A 51 -12.63 9.84 6.43
CA PRO A 51 -13.93 10.33 6.88
C PRO A 51 -14.02 10.29 8.41
N THR A 52 -14.78 11.23 8.97
CA THR A 52 -14.88 11.43 10.43
C THR A 52 -15.36 10.18 11.17
N GLU A 53 -16.30 9.42 10.59
CA GLU A 53 -16.78 8.17 11.16
C GLU A 53 -15.71 7.07 11.23
N ALA A 54 -14.81 7.02 10.23
CA ALA A 54 -13.71 6.06 10.21
C ALA A 54 -12.64 6.43 11.24
N LYS A 55 -12.35 7.73 11.42
CA LYS A 55 -11.47 8.23 12.50
C LYS A 55 -12.02 7.87 13.88
N SER A 56 -13.32 8.06 14.09
CA SER A 56 -13.99 7.72 15.35
C SER A 56 -13.89 6.22 15.66
N ARG A 57 -14.20 5.35 14.68
CA ARG A 57 -14.06 3.89 14.82
C ARG A 57 -12.62 3.45 15.06
N GLY A 58 -11.65 4.01 14.34
CA GLY A 58 -10.23 3.71 14.57
C GLY A 58 -9.74 4.15 15.95
N GLY A 59 -10.19 5.30 16.43
CA GLY A 59 -9.89 5.83 17.76
C GLY A 59 -10.45 4.97 18.89
N GLN A 60 -11.58 4.29 18.69
CA GLN A 60 -12.22 3.43 19.70
C GLN A 60 -11.29 2.33 20.25
N HIS A 61 -10.31 1.90 19.45
CA HIS A 61 -9.34 0.86 19.82
C HIS A 61 -7.98 1.39 20.30
N SER A 62 -7.78 2.71 20.28
CA SER A 62 -6.49 3.33 20.63
C SER A 62 -6.26 3.49 22.15
N HIS A 63 -7.26 3.17 22.97
CA HIS A 63 -7.26 3.40 24.42
C HIS A 63 -6.67 2.25 25.25
N SER A 64 -6.25 1.14 24.65
CA SER A 64 -5.83 -0.08 25.38
C SER A 64 -4.31 -0.24 25.54
N GLY A 65 -3.55 0.84 25.47
CA GLY A 65 -2.12 0.84 25.80
C GLY A 65 -1.90 1.46 27.18
N ARG A 66 -2.03 0.66 28.24
CA ARG A 66 -1.64 1.02 29.61
C ARG A 66 -0.49 0.13 30.04
#